data_AF-A0A7S3BKA2-F1
#
_entry.id   AF-A0A7S3BKA2-F1
#
_cell.length_a   1.000
_cell.length_b   1.000
_cell.length_c   1.000
_cell.angle_alpha   90.00
_cell.angle_beta   90.00
_cell.angle_gamma   90.00
#
_symmetry.space_group_name_H-M   'P 1'
#
loop_
_entity.id
_entity.type
_entity.pdbx_description
1 polymer ?
#
loop_
_entity_poly.entity_id
_entity_poly.type
_entity_poly.pdbx_seq_one_letter_code
_entity_poly.pdbx_strand_id
1 'polypeptide(L)'
;ARSPRAMGRVSAYFVFTRQAREGVKARLLAEGSKAAVTDVAKALGERWRSLSEEERAAYKRQAKEEADAAAAQAPSSTEAGGGASEGGGEGGVAADDGGASAPSPALPLARVSRIMKLDPDVTRFSKEALLLTAVATEAFLEGLTDHAAAAAKTAGRRTIKVGDVADVCARRENDRLHFLVDVMRGMAQAAAAAQPARQGDGGRRASVAPGAEGGEEAASGER
;
A
#
# COMPACT_ATOMS: atom_id res chain seq x y z
N ALA A 1 -9.85 2.13 42.24
CA ALA A 1 -8.61 2.91 42.01
C ALA A 1 -8.19 2.71 40.56
N ARG A 2 -7.96 3.79 39.79
CA ARG A 2 -7.49 3.66 38.40
C ARG A 2 -6.02 3.22 38.41
N SER A 3 -5.71 2.09 37.79
CA SER A 3 -4.33 1.61 37.63
C SER A 3 -3.46 2.67 36.94
N PRO A 4 -2.22 2.90 37.40
CA PRO A 4 -1.32 3.85 36.75
C PRO A 4 -0.97 3.31 35.35
N ARG A 5 -1.25 4.09 34.31
CA ARG A 5 -0.86 3.77 32.93
C ARG A 5 0.66 3.61 32.87
N ALA A 6 1.13 2.48 32.35
CA ALA A 6 2.54 2.30 32.04
C ALA A 6 2.98 3.41 31.07
N MET A 7 3.82 4.32 31.53
CA MET A 7 4.46 5.31 30.65
C MET A 7 5.36 4.51 29.70
N GLY A 8 4.99 4.46 28.41
CA GLY A 8 5.81 3.83 27.37
C GLY A 8 7.23 4.41 27.33
N ARG A 9 8.16 3.68 26.71
CA ARG A 9 9.60 4.04 26.63
C ARG A 9 9.79 5.53 26.38
N VAL A 10 10.40 6.22 27.35
CA VAL A 10 10.64 7.67 27.28
C VAL A 10 11.65 7.94 26.17
N SER A 11 11.25 8.70 25.14
CA SER A 11 12.15 9.10 24.05
C SER A 11 13.01 10.31 24.45
N ALA A 12 14.16 10.49 23.80
CA ALA A 12 15.08 11.61 24.03
C ALA A 12 14.39 12.98 24.00
N TYR A 13 13.38 13.13 23.15
CA TYR A 13 12.58 14.36 23.09
C TYR A 13 11.68 14.56 24.32
N PHE A 14 11.15 13.49 24.91
CA PHE A 14 10.36 13.56 26.15
C PHE A 14 11.23 13.93 27.35
N VAL A 15 12.45 13.38 27.43
CA VAL A 15 13.44 13.77 28.45
C VAL A 15 13.79 15.25 28.32
N PHE A 16 14.08 15.69 27.09
CA PHE A 16 14.38 17.10 26.79
C PHE A 16 13.21 18.02 27.16
N THR A 17 12.00 17.72 26.71
CA THR A 17 10.84 18.58 26.97
C THR A 17 10.52 18.66 28.46
N ARG A 18 10.66 17.57 29.24
CA ARG A 18 10.50 17.59 30.71
C ARG A 18 11.47 18.57 31.38
N GLN A 19 12.73 18.62 30.94
CA GLN A 19 13.75 19.51 31.51
C GLN A 19 13.65 20.96 30.97
N ALA A 20 13.28 21.11 29.69
CA ALA A 20 13.28 22.40 29.00
C ALA A 20 11.97 23.19 29.15
N ARG A 21 10.84 22.52 29.42
CA ARG A 21 9.49 23.12 29.37
C ARG A 21 9.32 24.26 30.35
N GLU A 22 9.79 24.13 31.59
CA GLU A 22 9.64 25.18 32.60
C GLU A 22 10.45 26.43 32.24
N GLY A 23 11.67 26.25 31.70
CA GLY A 23 12.49 27.38 31.22
C GLY A 23 11.89 28.09 30.01
N VAL A 24 11.37 27.33 29.04
CA VAL A 24 10.70 27.90 27.86
C VAL A 24 9.42 28.62 28.25
N LYS A 25 8.64 28.05 29.18
CA LYS A 25 7.43 28.67 29.72
C LYS A 25 7.77 29.98 30.43
N ALA A 26 8.75 29.98 31.34
CA ALA A 26 9.17 31.19 32.05
C ALA A 26 9.63 32.31 31.09
N ARG A 27 10.38 31.97 30.04
CA ARG A 27 10.81 32.92 29.01
C ARG A 27 9.63 33.52 28.24
N LEU A 28 8.68 32.69 27.82
CA LEU A 28 7.49 33.15 27.12
C LEU A 28 6.62 34.07 27.99
N LEU A 29 6.47 33.77 29.28
CA LEU A 29 5.79 34.68 30.21
C LEU A 29 6.52 36.02 30.35
N ALA A 30 7.85 36.00 30.43
CA ALA A 30 8.67 37.22 30.56
C ALA A 30 8.62 38.11 29.31
N GLU A 31 8.50 37.50 28.13
CA GLU A 31 8.31 38.18 26.84
C GLU A 31 6.85 38.64 26.62
N GLY A 32 5.97 38.52 27.63
CA GLY A 32 4.58 38.99 27.59
C GLY A 32 3.61 38.04 26.89
N SER A 33 4.06 36.82 26.52
CA SER A 33 3.18 35.79 25.98
C SER A 33 2.37 35.13 27.11
N LYS A 34 1.14 34.71 26.79
CA LYS A 34 0.29 33.90 27.68
C LYS A 34 0.82 32.47 27.87
N ALA A 35 1.97 32.15 27.28
CA ALA A 35 2.59 30.82 27.28
C ALA A 35 1.57 29.72 26.97
N ALA A 36 0.78 29.97 25.92
CA ALA A 36 -0.17 28.98 25.43
C ALA A 36 0.57 27.69 25.10
N VAL A 37 -0.06 26.54 25.34
CA VAL A 37 0.54 25.22 25.14
C VAL A 37 1.11 25.06 23.72
N THR A 38 0.48 25.68 22.73
CA THR A 38 0.93 25.75 21.34
C THR A 38 2.25 26.51 21.16
N ASP A 39 2.44 27.61 21.88
CA ASP A 39 3.62 28.46 21.77
C ASP A 39 4.81 27.82 22.49
N VAL A 40 4.55 27.20 23.65
CA VAL A 40 5.54 26.38 24.37
C VAL A 40 6.00 25.23 23.48
N ALA A 41 5.08 24.54 22.79
CA ALA A 41 5.41 23.43 21.90
C ALA A 41 6.26 23.88 20.69
N LYS A 42 5.93 25.02 20.07
CA LYS A 42 6.72 25.60 18.97
C LYS A 42 8.14 25.94 19.41
N ALA A 43 8.28 26.67 20.52
CA ALA A 43 9.57 27.07 21.07
C ALA A 43 10.43 25.87 21.50
N LEU A 44 9.82 24.83 22.07
CA LEU A 44 10.52 23.57 22.38
C LEU A 44 11.00 22.86 21.12
N GLY A 45 10.20 22.84 20.05
CA GLY A 45 10.58 22.24 18.77
C GLY A 45 11.73 22.98 18.08
N GLU A 46 11.70 24.31 18.10
CA GLU A 46 12.80 25.14 17.57
C GLU A 46 14.10 24.93 18.35
N ARG A 47 14.01 24.91 19.69
CA ARG A 47 15.16 24.65 20.54
C ARG A 47 15.75 23.26 20.30
N TRP A 48 14.92 22.22 20.16
CA TRP A 48 15.38 20.87 19.84
C TRP A 48 16.10 20.77 18.48
N ARG A 49 15.61 21.47 17.45
CA ARG A 49 16.27 21.53 16.14
C ARG A 49 17.60 22.29 16.19
N SER A 50 17.72 23.26 17.09
CA SER A 50 18.89 24.12 17.25
C SER A 50 19.99 23.49 18.12
N LEU A 51 19.68 22.46 18.91
CA LEU A 51 20.69 21.72 19.67
C LEU A 51 21.69 21.04 18.74
N SER A 52 22.96 20.99 19.14
CA SER A 52 23.98 20.24 18.41
C SER A 52 23.70 18.73 18.45
N GLU A 53 24.36 17.96 17.58
CA GLU A 53 24.25 16.50 17.62
C GLU A 53 24.78 15.92 18.94
N GLU A 54 25.80 16.53 19.53
CA GLU A 54 26.38 16.14 20.82
C GLU A 54 25.40 16.37 21.98
N GLU A 55 24.72 17.52 22.00
CA GLU A 55 23.69 17.81 23.01
C GLU A 55 22.49 16.87 22.87
N ARG A 56 22.07 16.59 21.62
CA ARG A 56 21.03 15.59 21.34
C ARG A 56 21.47 14.18 21.73
N ALA A 57 22.75 13.85 21.62
CA ALA A 57 23.31 12.57 22.04
C ALA A 57 23.25 12.40 23.58
N ALA A 58 23.45 13.49 24.35
CA ALA A 58 23.27 13.46 25.80
C ALA A 58 21.82 13.10 26.19
N TYR A 59 20.83 13.66 25.51
CA TYR A 59 19.41 13.30 25.73
C TYR A 59 19.06 11.88 25.27
N LYS A 60 19.69 11.39 24.20
CA LYS A 60 19.56 9.98 23.77
C LYS A 60 20.14 9.02 24.82
N ARG A 61 21.26 9.38 25.44
CA ARG A 61 21.87 8.61 26.53
C ARG A 61 20.98 8.59 27.77
N GLN A 62 20.45 9.74 28.18
CA GLN A 62 19.50 9.82 29.30
C GLN A 62 18.23 9.01 29.05
N ALA A 63 17.66 9.08 27.85
CA ALA A 63 16.48 8.27 27.49
C ALA A 63 16.78 6.77 27.49
N LYS A 64 17.99 6.37 27.06
CA LYS A 64 18.43 4.98 27.12
C LYS A 64 18.59 4.52 28.58
N GLU A 65 19.24 5.32 29.41
CA GLU A 65 19.44 5.02 30.83
C GLU A 65 18.11 4.93 31.61
N GLU A 66 17.17 5.87 31.38
CA GLU A 66 15.82 5.79 31.97
C GLU A 66 15.04 4.56 31.47
N ALA A 67 15.21 4.18 30.20
CA ALA A 67 14.59 2.97 29.65
C ALA A 67 15.21 1.69 30.23
N ASP A 68 16.53 1.63 30.39
CA ASP A 68 17.27 0.50 30.96
C ASP A 68 16.95 0.36 32.46
N ALA A 69 16.85 1.47 33.20
CA ALA A 69 16.44 1.49 34.61
C ALA A 69 14.98 1.07 34.80
N ALA A 70 14.08 1.46 33.89
CA ALA A 70 12.69 1.01 33.90
C ALA A 70 12.55 -0.49 33.55
N ALA A 71 13.39 -1.00 32.64
CA ALA A 71 13.45 -2.42 32.32
C ALA A 71 13.99 -3.26 33.49
N ALA A 72 14.99 -2.75 34.22
CA ALA A 72 15.54 -3.40 35.41
C ALA A 72 14.56 -3.46 36.60
N GLN A 73 13.57 -2.56 36.65
CA GLN A 73 12.55 -2.50 37.70
C GLN A 73 11.25 -3.25 37.33
N ALA A 74 11.14 -3.79 36.11
CA ALA A 74 9.99 -4.58 35.69
C ALA A 74 10.17 -6.07 36.08
N PRO A 75 9.15 -6.75 36.63
CA PRO A 75 9.21 -8.19 36.84
C PRO A 75 9.36 -8.92 35.49
N SER A 76 10.44 -9.70 35.38
CA SER A 76 10.85 -10.49 34.22
C SER A 76 9.69 -11.29 33.60
N SER A 77 9.37 -10.96 32.34
CA SER A 77 8.71 -11.87 31.39
C SER A 77 9.28 -11.57 30.00
N THR A 78 10.40 -12.25 29.75
CA THR A 78 11.10 -12.59 28.50
C THR A 78 10.60 -11.97 27.18
N GLU A 79 11.38 -11.01 26.67
CA GLU A 79 11.99 -10.85 25.32
C GLU A 79 11.39 -11.68 24.14
N ALA A 80 11.14 -11.16 22.92
CA ALA A 80 12.06 -10.37 22.10
C ALA A 80 11.40 -9.63 20.89
N GLY A 81 11.99 -8.48 20.53
CA GLY A 81 12.05 -7.87 19.17
C GLY A 81 10.89 -6.93 18.79
N GLY A 82 11.02 -5.62 18.52
CA GLY A 82 12.18 -4.78 18.22
C GLY A 82 12.01 -4.10 16.85
N GLY A 83 11.41 -2.90 16.79
CA GLY A 83 11.48 -2.06 15.57
C GLY A 83 10.40 -0.99 15.37
N ALA A 84 10.73 0.24 15.78
CA ALA A 84 10.23 1.56 15.32
C ALA A 84 8.70 1.85 15.31
N SER A 85 8.29 2.64 16.30
CA SER A 85 6.98 3.30 16.43
C SER A 85 7.15 4.82 16.30
N GLU A 86 6.40 5.44 15.39
CA GLU A 86 5.82 6.76 15.63
C GLU A 86 4.33 6.54 15.90
N GLY A 87 3.85 7.13 17.00
CA GLY A 87 2.56 6.86 17.65
C GLY A 87 1.32 7.20 16.83
N GLY A 88 0.10 6.87 17.26
CA GLY A 88 -0.39 6.46 18.57
C GLY A 88 -1.80 7.06 18.73
N GLY A 89 -2.80 6.24 19.05
CA GLY A 89 -4.17 6.67 19.33
C GLY A 89 -5.18 5.53 19.25
N GLU A 90 -5.39 4.87 20.39
CA GLU A 90 -6.23 3.69 20.66
C GLU A 90 -7.75 3.90 20.53
N GLY A 91 -8.43 2.78 20.27
CA GLY A 91 -9.83 2.50 20.59
C GLY A 91 -10.14 1.05 20.25
N GLY A 92 -9.96 0.14 21.21
CA GLY A 92 -10.02 -1.31 20.99
C GLY A 92 -11.42 -1.92 21.08
N VAL A 93 -11.51 -3.17 20.62
CA VAL A 93 -12.39 -4.22 21.17
C VAL A 93 -11.67 -5.57 21.03
N ALA A 94 -11.73 -6.37 22.10
CA ALA A 94 -11.15 -7.71 22.18
C ALA A 94 -12.08 -8.75 21.55
N ALA A 95 -11.50 -9.71 20.82
CA ALA A 95 -12.04 -11.06 20.67
C ALA A 95 -10.91 -12.03 20.23
N ASP A 96 -10.50 -12.84 21.19
CA ASP A 96 -10.27 -14.29 21.17
C ASP A 96 -9.87 -15.08 19.89
N ASP A 97 -8.84 -15.91 20.13
CA ASP A 97 -8.41 -17.17 19.51
C ASP A 97 -8.03 -17.29 18.02
N GLY A 98 -6.75 -17.64 17.80
CA GLY A 98 -6.23 -18.09 16.52
C GLY A 98 -4.77 -17.68 16.33
N GLY A 99 -3.83 -18.57 16.68
CA GLY A 99 -2.39 -18.42 16.51
C GLY A 99 -1.91 -18.36 15.05
N ALA A 100 -2.53 -17.53 14.21
CA ALA A 100 -2.00 -17.14 12.91
C ALA A 100 -1.00 -16.01 13.12
N SER A 101 0.22 -16.22 12.64
CA SER A 101 1.21 -15.14 12.49
C SER A 101 0.54 -13.91 11.91
N ALA A 102 0.72 -12.75 12.56
CA ALA A 102 0.16 -11.49 12.07
C ALA A 102 0.49 -11.31 10.57
N PRO A 103 -0.48 -10.89 9.75
CA PRO A 103 -0.30 -10.87 8.31
C PRO A 103 0.85 -9.94 7.92
N SER A 104 1.80 -10.47 7.15
CA SER A 104 2.92 -9.72 6.58
C SER A 104 2.69 -9.56 5.07
N PRO A 105 1.98 -8.51 4.62
CA PRO A 105 1.72 -8.28 3.21
C PRO A 105 3.02 -8.01 2.44
N ALA A 106 3.09 -8.53 1.23
CA ALA A 106 4.17 -8.26 0.27
C ALA A 106 4.07 -6.84 -0.31
N LEU A 107 2.87 -6.23 -0.30
CA LEU A 107 2.67 -4.87 -0.78
C LEU A 107 3.39 -3.82 0.10
N PRO A 108 4.07 -2.82 -0.51
CA PRO A 108 4.79 -1.80 0.25
C PRO A 108 3.82 -0.87 1.01
N LEU A 109 3.77 -0.99 2.33
CA LEU A 109 2.85 -0.25 3.20
C LEU A 109 2.90 1.27 3.04
N ALA A 110 4.06 1.84 2.74
CA ALA A 110 4.19 3.27 2.48
C ALA A 110 3.41 3.72 1.23
N ARG A 111 3.33 2.88 0.20
CA ARG A 111 2.56 3.15 -1.02
C ARG A 111 1.07 2.95 -0.78
N VAL A 112 0.69 1.89 -0.08
CA VAL A 112 -0.71 1.66 0.33
C VAL A 112 -1.21 2.86 1.14
N SER A 113 -0.43 3.31 2.12
CA SER A 113 -0.74 4.49 2.94
C SER A 113 -0.91 5.77 2.11
N ARG A 114 -0.07 5.98 1.09
CA ARG A 114 -0.20 7.13 0.18
C ARG A 114 -1.45 7.04 -0.69
N ILE A 115 -1.81 5.85 -1.18
CA ILE A 115 -3.02 5.64 -1.99
C ILE A 115 -4.28 5.91 -1.14
N MET A 116 -4.32 5.39 0.09
CA MET A 116 -5.46 5.64 1.00
C MET A 116 -5.69 7.13 1.27
N LYS A 117 -4.63 7.94 1.29
CA LYS A 117 -4.67 9.40 1.50
C LYS A 117 -4.91 10.21 0.22
N LEU A 118 -5.11 9.56 -0.93
CA LEU A 118 -5.59 10.26 -2.13
C LEU A 118 -7.04 10.72 -1.95
N ASP A 119 -7.79 10.04 -1.08
CA ASP A 119 -9.11 10.46 -0.66
C ASP A 119 -8.98 11.70 0.27
N PRO A 120 -9.56 12.86 -0.08
CA PRO A 120 -9.45 14.09 0.70
C PRO A 120 -10.06 13.97 2.10
N ASP A 121 -11.00 13.06 2.31
CA ASP A 121 -11.67 12.87 3.59
C ASP A 121 -10.86 11.96 4.54
N VAL A 122 -9.82 11.29 4.02
CA VAL A 122 -8.96 10.37 4.79
C VAL A 122 -7.71 11.10 5.31
N THR A 123 -7.83 11.66 6.52
CA THR A 123 -6.68 12.33 7.18
C THR A 123 -5.79 11.37 7.96
N ARG A 124 -6.37 10.41 8.68
CA ARG A 124 -5.68 9.47 9.58
C ARG A 124 -6.38 8.11 9.58
N PHE A 125 -5.62 7.04 9.75
CA PHE A 125 -6.10 5.67 9.92
C PHE A 125 -5.16 4.88 10.85
N SER A 126 -5.65 3.79 11.43
CA SER A 126 -4.87 2.91 12.31
C SER A 126 -3.88 2.04 11.53
N LYS A 127 -2.88 1.48 12.22
CA LYS A 127 -1.93 0.52 11.62
C LYS A 127 -2.63 -0.78 11.18
N GLU A 128 -3.65 -1.21 11.93
CA GLU A 128 -4.46 -2.38 11.58
C GLU A 128 -5.26 -2.16 10.30
N ALA A 129 -5.87 -0.98 10.12
CA ALA A 129 -6.56 -0.65 8.88
C ALA A 129 -5.61 -0.70 7.67
N LEU A 130 -4.40 -0.14 7.82
CA LEU A 130 -3.37 -0.18 6.78
C LEU A 130 -2.98 -1.62 6.41
N LEU A 131 -2.77 -2.48 7.41
CA LEU A 131 -2.43 -3.89 7.19
C LEU A 131 -3.58 -4.65 6.52
N LEU A 132 -4.81 -4.47 7.01
CA LEU A 132 -6.00 -5.10 6.46
C LEU A 132 -6.23 -4.69 5.01
N THR A 133 -6.09 -3.41 4.68
CA THR A 133 -6.20 -2.92 3.29
C THR A 133 -5.13 -3.56 2.41
N ALA A 134 -3.89 -3.70 2.89
CA ALA A 134 -2.83 -4.33 2.11
C ALA A 134 -3.15 -5.82 1.81
N VAL A 135 -3.51 -6.60 2.83
CA VAL A 135 -3.84 -8.03 2.66
C VAL A 135 -5.11 -8.22 1.82
N ALA A 136 -6.13 -7.39 2.04
CA ALA A 136 -7.34 -7.42 1.22
C ALA A 136 -7.06 -7.10 -0.25
N THR A 137 -6.11 -6.19 -0.52
CA THR A 137 -5.67 -5.89 -1.89
C THR A 137 -4.96 -7.08 -2.52
N GLU A 138 -4.17 -7.85 -1.76
CA GLU A 138 -3.53 -9.07 -2.26
C GLU A 138 -4.57 -10.14 -2.63
N ALA A 139 -5.50 -10.42 -1.72
CA ALA A 139 -6.60 -11.37 -1.98
C ALA A 139 -7.50 -10.93 -3.14
N PHE A 140 -7.72 -9.62 -3.27
CA PHE A 140 -8.45 -9.03 -4.39
C PHE A 140 -7.75 -9.27 -5.72
N LEU A 141 -6.43 -9.06 -5.79
CA LEU A 141 -5.64 -9.25 -7.00
C LEU A 141 -5.60 -10.72 -7.43
N GLU A 142 -5.49 -11.65 -6.47
CA GLU A 142 -5.56 -13.09 -6.74
C GLU A 142 -6.90 -13.46 -7.39
N GLY A 143 -8.03 -13.11 -6.75
CA GLY A 143 -9.36 -13.43 -7.27
C GLY A 143 -9.66 -12.77 -8.62
N LEU A 144 -9.26 -11.51 -8.82
CA LEU A 144 -9.43 -10.82 -10.11
C LEU A 144 -8.61 -11.50 -11.22
N THR A 145 -7.38 -11.88 -10.91
CA THR A 145 -6.48 -12.53 -11.87
C THR A 145 -6.96 -13.92 -12.25
N ASP A 146 -7.48 -14.70 -11.30
CA ASP A 146 -8.05 -16.02 -11.56
C ASP A 146 -9.26 -15.95 -12.50
N HIS A 147 -10.18 -15.00 -12.25
CA HIS A 147 -11.31 -14.78 -13.15
C HIS A 147 -10.86 -14.34 -14.55
N ALA A 148 -9.87 -13.43 -14.64
CA ALA A 148 -9.33 -12.98 -15.92
C ALA A 148 -8.58 -14.10 -16.67
N ALA A 149 -7.85 -14.95 -15.96
CA ALA A 149 -7.18 -16.12 -16.50
C ALA A 149 -8.18 -17.15 -17.03
N ALA A 150 -9.28 -17.39 -16.31
CA ALA A 150 -10.37 -18.25 -16.77
C ALA A 150 -10.99 -17.70 -18.06
N ALA A 151 -11.27 -16.40 -18.14
CA ALA A 151 -11.79 -15.76 -19.35
C ALA A 151 -10.82 -15.88 -20.55
N ALA A 152 -9.52 -15.62 -20.33
CA ALA A 152 -8.49 -15.79 -21.36
C ALA A 152 -8.43 -17.25 -21.86
N LYS A 153 -8.52 -18.22 -20.93
CA LYS A 153 -8.52 -19.65 -21.24
C LYS A 153 -9.75 -20.06 -22.07
N THR A 154 -10.95 -19.56 -21.75
CA THR A 154 -12.16 -19.76 -22.55
C THR A 154 -12.01 -19.21 -23.97
N ALA A 155 -11.25 -18.12 -24.13
CA ALA A 155 -10.89 -17.55 -25.43
C ALA A 155 -9.70 -18.27 -26.12
N GLY A 156 -9.26 -19.43 -25.62
CA GLY A 156 -8.15 -20.21 -26.19
C GLY A 156 -6.77 -19.58 -26.00
N ARG A 157 -6.63 -18.61 -25.09
CA ARG A 157 -5.38 -17.88 -24.83
C ARG A 157 -4.79 -18.22 -23.47
N ARG A 158 -3.47 -18.20 -23.40
CA ARG A 158 -2.68 -18.34 -22.15
C ARG A 158 -2.17 -17.01 -21.60
N THR A 159 -2.42 -15.93 -22.32
CA THR A 159 -1.99 -14.57 -21.98
C THR A 159 -3.22 -13.73 -21.68
N ILE A 160 -3.25 -13.15 -20.48
CA ILE A 160 -4.28 -12.22 -20.04
C ILE A 160 -4.08 -10.88 -20.76
N LYS A 161 -5.14 -10.35 -21.35
CA LYS A 161 -5.23 -9.02 -21.94
C LYS A 161 -6.10 -8.12 -21.08
N VAL A 162 -5.94 -6.81 -21.24
CA VAL A 162 -6.79 -5.81 -20.55
C VAL A 162 -8.28 -6.02 -20.84
N GLY A 163 -8.62 -6.47 -22.06
CA GLY A 163 -9.99 -6.83 -22.43
C GLY A 163 -10.57 -7.98 -21.60
N ASP A 164 -9.76 -8.97 -21.22
CA ASP A 164 -10.25 -10.09 -20.39
C ASP A 164 -10.69 -9.61 -19.01
N VAL A 165 -9.90 -8.70 -18.40
CA VAL A 165 -10.21 -8.10 -17.10
C VAL A 165 -11.44 -7.20 -17.20
N ALA A 166 -11.57 -6.42 -18.28
CA ALA A 166 -12.74 -5.58 -18.53
C ALA A 166 -14.03 -6.41 -18.70
N ASP A 167 -13.96 -7.50 -19.46
CA ASP A 167 -15.10 -8.41 -19.65
C ASP A 167 -15.51 -9.07 -18.33
N VAL A 168 -14.54 -9.50 -17.52
CA VAL A 168 -14.81 -10.07 -16.19
C VAL A 168 -15.54 -9.07 -15.28
N CYS A 169 -15.13 -7.81 -15.27
CA CYS A 169 -15.78 -6.78 -14.46
C CYS A 169 -17.21 -6.47 -14.94
N ALA A 170 -17.49 -6.59 -16.25
CA ALA A 170 -18.78 -6.28 -16.84
C ALA A 170 -19.83 -7.41 -16.73
N ARG A 171 -19.44 -8.62 -16.32
CA ARG A 171 -20.35 -9.75 -16.15
C ARG A 171 -21.29 -9.52 -14.97
N ARG A 172 -22.59 -9.75 -15.18
CA ARG A 172 -23.63 -9.59 -14.13
C ARG A 172 -23.39 -10.47 -12.90
N GLU A 173 -22.75 -11.62 -13.08
CA GLU A 173 -22.40 -12.53 -11.99
C GLU A 173 -21.32 -11.95 -11.05
N ASN A 174 -20.58 -10.93 -11.50
CA ASN A 174 -19.47 -10.31 -10.78
C ASN A 174 -19.81 -8.91 -10.25
N ASP A 175 -20.95 -8.76 -9.58
CA ASP A 175 -21.41 -7.47 -9.05
C ASP A 175 -20.38 -6.79 -8.10
N ARG A 176 -19.59 -7.61 -7.38
CA ARG A 176 -18.49 -7.12 -6.51
C ARG A 176 -17.38 -6.39 -7.28
N LEU A 177 -17.27 -6.59 -8.59
CA LEU A 177 -16.28 -5.94 -9.46
C LEU A 177 -16.87 -4.77 -10.25
N HIS A 178 -18.17 -4.45 -10.06
CA HIS A 178 -18.85 -3.42 -10.83
C HIS A 178 -18.18 -2.04 -10.71
N PHE A 179 -17.56 -1.74 -9.55
CA PHE A 179 -16.81 -0.50 -9.31
C PHE A 179 -15.63 -0.28 -10.28
N LEU A 180 -15.18 -1.34 -10.97
CA LEU A 180 -14.07 -1.28 -11.93
C LEU A 180 -14.52 -1.16 -13.39
N VAL A 181 -15.81 -1.32 -13.70
CA VAL A 181 -16.29 -1.42 -15.09
C VAL A 181 -15.86 -0.24 -15.94
N ASP A 182 -16.08 0.98 -15.45
CA ASP A 182 -15.77 2.20 -16.21
C ASP A 182 -14.26 2.40 -16.37
N VAL A 183 -13.49 2.15 -15.30
CA VAL A 183 -12.02 2.23 -15.32
C VAL A 183 -11.44 1.24 -16.31
N MET A 184 -11.87 -0.02 -16.23
CA MET A 184 -11.34 -1.09 -17.08
C MET A 184 -11.78 -0.94 -18.54
N ARG A 185 -12.99 -0.44 -18.79
CA ARG A 185 -13.43 -0.10 -20.15
C ARG A 185 -12.53 0.98 -20.76
N GLY A 186 -12.25 2.05 -20.02
CA GLY A 186 -11.33 3.11 -20.46
C GLY A 186 -9.92 2.58 -20.74
N MET A 187 -9.40 1.73 -19.85
CA MET A 187 -8.08 1.09 -20.04
C MET A 187 -8.04 0.17 -21.26
N ALA A 188 -9.10 -0.62 -21.51
CA ALA A 188 -9.18 -1.49 -22.66
C ALA A 188 -9.22 -0.70 -23.98
N GLN A 189 -9.95 0.41 -24.01
CA GLN A 189 -9.99 1.33 -25.17
C GLN A 189 -8.62 1.95 -25.43
N ALA A 190 -7.95 2.44 -24.38
CA ALA A 190 -6.59 2.99 -24.51
C ALA A 190 -5.58 1.93 -25.00
N ALA A 191 -5.66 0.70 -24.48
CA ALA A 191 -4.80 -0.40 -24.90
C ALA A 191 -5.06 -0.87 -26.34
N ALA A 192 -6.28 -0.74 -26.84
CA ALA A 192 -6.61 -1.01 -28.25
C ALA A 192 -6.08 0.10 -29.17
N ALA A 193 -6.20 1.37 -28.76
CA ALA A 193 -5.72 2.53 -29.51
C ALA A 193 -4.18 2.60 -29.57
N ALA A 194 -3.48 2.11 -28.53
CA ALA A 194 -2.03 2.09 -28.47
C ALA A 194 -1.38 0.94 -29.25
N GLN A 195 -2.15 -0.04 -29.72
CA GLN A 195 -1.61 -1.08 -30.60
C GLN A 195 -1.37 -0.47 -31.98
N PRO A 196 -0.13 -0.48 -32.50
CA PRO A 196 0.13 -0.01 -33.85
C PRO A 196 -0.75 -0.84 -34.79
N ALA A 197 -1.50 -0.15 -35.66
CA ALA A 197 -2.26 -0.79 -36.72
C ALA A 197 -1.33 -1.82 -37.36
N ARG A 198 -1.64 -3.10 -37.22
CA ARG A 198 -0.97 -4.12 -38.02
C ARG A 198 -1.29 -3.77 -39.46
N GLN A 199 -0.36 -3.07 -40.07
CA GLN A 199 -0.36 -2.72 -41.47
C GLN A 199 -0.70 -4.01 -42.21
N GLY A 200 -1.83 -3.99 -42.90
CA GLY A 200 -2.24 -5.10 -43.73
C GLY A 200 -1.08 -5.43 -44.65
N ASP A 201 -0.54 -6.63 -44.48
CA ASP A 201 0.20 -7.30 -45.54
C ASP A 201 -0.82 -7.63 -46.63
N GLY A 202 -1.20 -6.60 -47.38
CA GLY A 202 -1.79 -6.70 -48.70
C GLY A 202 -0.72 -7.18 -49.67
N GLY A 203 -0.21 -8.39 -49.44
CA GLY A 203 0.49 -9.16 -50.44
C GLY A 203 -0.47 -9.48 -51.56
N ARG A 204 -0.49 -8.61 -52.57
CA ARG A 204 -1.09 -8.86 -53.89
C ARG A 204 -0.67 -10.26 -54.38
N ARG A 205 -1.56 -11.25 -54.26
CA ARG A 205 -1.62 -12.33 -55.25
C ARG A 205 -2.64 -11.92 -56.31
N ALA A 206 -2.16 -11.09 -57.23
CA ALA A 206 -2.80 -10.90 -58.51
C ALA A 206 -2.86 -12.25 -59.23
N SER A 207 -4.08 -12.73 -59.49
CA SER A 207 -4.54 -13.30 -60.75
C SER A 207 -3.54 -14.08 -61.61
N VAL A 208 -3.68 -15.41 -61.68
CA VAL A 208 -3.63 -16.18 -62.94
C VAL A 208 -4.64 -17.33 -62.88
N ALA A 209 -5.80 -17.11 -63.50
CA ALA A 209 -6.58 -18.08 -64.27
C ALA A 209 -7.48 -17.20 -65.17
N PRO A 210 -7.57 -17.44 -66.49
CA PRO A 210 -8.06 -18.71 -67.03
C PRO A 210 -7.31 -19.21 -68.28
N GLY A 211 -7.46 -20.50 -68.58
CA GLY A 211 -7.08 -21.09 -69.86
C GLY A 211 -7.84 -22.41 -70.03
N ALA A 212 -8.98 -22.34 -70.71
CA ALA A 212 -9.76 -23.48 -71.16
C ALA A 212 -9.51 -23.67 -72.65
N GLU A 213 -9.13 -24.88 -73.06
CA GLU A 213 -9.22 -25.53 -74.38
C GLU A 213 -8.49 -26.88 -74.19
N GLY A 214 -9.00 -28.08 -74.48
CA GLY A 214 -10.00 -28.53 -75.46
C GLY A 214 -9.35 -29.61 -76.34
N GLY A 215 -9.87 -30.85 -76.30
CA GLY A 215 -9.56 -31.96 -77.22
C GLY A 215 -8.79 -33.13 -76.57
N GLU A 216 -9.28 -34.38 -76.51
CA GLU A 216 -9.68 -35.36 -77.55
C GLU A 216 -8.74 -36.58 -77.35
N GLU A 217 -9.17 -37.65 -76.67
CA GLU A 217 -9.69 -38.92 -77.23
C GLU A 217 -8.62 -40.04 -77.24
N ALA A 218 -9.11 -41.29 -77.13
CA ALA A 218 -8.49 -42.58 -77.46
C ALA A 218 -7.65 -43.32 -76.39
N ALA A 219 -8.35 -44.21 -75.68
CA ALA A 219 -8.25 -45.69 -75.76
C ALA A 219 -6.88 -46.41 -75.85
N SER A 220 -6.90 -47.61 -75.24
CA SER A 220 -5.97 -48.75 -75.38
C SER A 220 -4.69 -48.63 -74.54
N GLY A 221 -4.21 -49.61 -73.77
CA GLY A 221 -4.51 -51.03 -73.60
C GLY A 221 -3.29 -51.68 -72.92
N GLU A 222 -3.54 -52.71 -72.10
CA GLU A 222 -2.66 -53.86 -71.84
C GLU A 222 -1.17 -53.64 -71.45
N ARG A 223 -0.83 -53.97 -70.19
CA ARG A 223 -0.13 -55.23 -69.79
C ARG A 223 0.12 -55.27 -68.29
#